data_AF-D8M5X6-F1
#
_entry.id   AF-D8M5X6-F1
#
_cell.length_a   1.000
_cell.length_b   1.000
_cell.length_c   1.000
_cell.angle_alpha   90.00
_cell.angle_beta   90.00
_cell.angle_gamma   90.00
#
_symmetry.space_group_name_H-M   'P 1'
#
loop_
_entity.id
_entity.type
_entity.pdbx_description
1 polymer ?
#
loop_
_entity_poly.entity_id
_entity_poly.type
_entity_poly.pdbx_seq_one_letter_code
_entity_poly.pdbx_strand_id
1 'polypeptide(L)'
;MYAKFVKPRFNVTVEEIQRLAQQFIANGKSTDKAIVSIPREKRTFQNVIKPLLVYDHGSQGANGTIGTLINVSPVKEVRDAANEASVAMSQYSMSRLVQNDLYTALNEFNEDRKKRNEKYDPDIEKYIQDNLTSMK
;
A
#
# COMPACT_ATOMS: atom_id res chain seq x y z
N MET A 1 5.58 16.97 -11.15
CA MET A 1 4.75 16.24 -12.14
C MET A 1 3.61 15.60 -11.37
N TYR A 2 2.39 16.13 -11.47
CA TYR A 2 1.23 15.60 -10.76
C TYR A 2 1.05 14.12 -11.09
N ALA A 3 1.06 13.24 -10.09
CA ALA A 3 0.78 11.83 -10.29
C ALA A 3 -0.56 11.70 -11.04
N LYS A 4 -0.61 10.90 -12.11
CA LYS A 4 -1.87 10.66 -12.83
C LYS A 4 -2.93 10.24 -11.82
N PHE A 5 -4.03 10.98 -11.77
CA PHE A 5 -5.12 10.74 -10.84
C PHE A 5 -5.66 9.32 -11.06
N VAL A 6 -5.62 8.48 -10.02
CA VAL A 6 -6.15 7.13 -10.08
C VAL A 6 -7.66 7.20 -9.86
N LYS A 7 -8.41 6.92 -10.92
CA LYS A 7 -9.88 7.02 -10.91
C LYS A 7 -10.51 5.72 -10.41
N PRO A 8 -11.38 5.75 -9.39
CA PRO A 8 -12.24 4.61 -9.11
C PRO A 8 -13.18 4.35 -10.30
N ARG A 9 -13.54 3.10 -10.53
CA ARG A 9 -14.43 2.67 -11.62
C ARG A 9 -15.64 1.97 -11.02
N PHE A 10 -16.84 2.50 -11.24
CA PHE A 10 -18.07 1.94 -10.65
C PHE A 10 -18.88 1.09 -11.62
N ASN A 11 -18.52 1.08 -12.91
CA ASN A 11 -19.06 0.16 -13.89
C ASN A 11 -18.04 -0.96 -14.13
N VAL A 12 -18.01 -1.93 -13.22
CA VAL A 12 -17.08 -3.07 -13.25
C VAL A 12 -17.85 -4.37 -13.01
N THR A 13 -17.33 -5.44 -13.60
CA THR A 13 -17.84 -6.80 -13.43
C THR A 13 -17.36 -7.43 -12.11
N VAL A 14 -17.98 -8.55 -11.72
CA VAL A 14 -17.55 -9.35 -10.54
C VAL A 14 -16.10 -9.82 -10.71
N GLU A 15 -15.73 -10.27 -11.92
CA GLU A 15 -14.39 -10.73 -12.24
C GLU A 15 -13.37 -9.58 -12.15
N GLU A 16 -13.75 -8.37 -12.57
CA GLU A 16 -12.90 -7.20 -12.42
C GLU A 16 -12.68 -6.81 -10.96
N ILE A 17 -13.69 -6.93 -10.10
CA ILE A 17 -13.57 -6.67 -8.65
C ILE A 17 -12.56 -7.62 -8.02
N GLN A 18 -12.69 -8.92 -8.31
CA GLN A 18 -11.76 -9.93 -7.82
C GLN A 18 -10.33 -9.65 -8.31
N ARG A 19 -10.17 -9.29 -9.59
CA ARG A 19 -8.86 -8.93 -10.16
C ARG A 19 -8.27 -7.70 -9.49
N LEU A 20 -9.06 -6.67 -9.19
CA LEU A 20 -8.59 -5.46 -8.49
C LEU A 20 -8.04 -5.81 -7.09
N ALA A 21 -8.75 -6.65 -6.33
CA ALA A 21 -8.29 -7.10 -5.02
C ALA A 21 -7.01 -7.94 -5.11
N GLN A 22 -6.95 -8.88 -6.07
CA GLN A 22 -5.75 -9.69 -6.29
C GLN A 22 -4.55 -8.83 -6.67
N GLN A 23 -4.73 -7.83 -7.55
CA GLN A 23 -3.67 -6.89 -7.93
C GLN A 23 -3.21 -6.04 -6.76
N PHE A 24 -4.13 -5.55 -5.92
CA PHE A 24 -3.80 -4.83 -4.68
C PHE A 24 -2.87 -5.67 -3.79
N ILE A 25 -3.28 -6.91 -3.50
CA ILE A 25 -2.52 -7.81 -2.62
C ILE A 25 -1.17 -8.18 -3.25
N ALA A 26 -1.15 -8.52 -4.54
CA ALA A 26 0.07 -8.92 -5.24
C ALA A 26 1.10 -7.78 -5.31
N ASN A 27 0.64 -6.55 -5.61
CA ASN A 27 1.51 -5.37 -5.68
C ASN A 27 2.10 -5.05 -4.31
N GLY A 28 1.30 -5.14 -3.25
CA GLY A 28 1.79 -4.93 -1.89
C GLY A 28 2.86 -5.97 -1.52
N LYS A 29 2.55 -7.26 -1.67
CA LYS A 29 3.51 -8.36 -1.38
C LYS A 29 4.81 -8.22 -2.16
N SER A 30 4.72 -7.85 -3.44
CA SER A 30 5.90 -7.64 -4.29
C SER A 30 6.72 -6.44 -3.82
N THR A 31 6.07 -5.35 -3.42
CA THR A 31 6.73 -4.14 -2.92
C THR A 31 7.45 -4.43 -1.60
N ASP A 32 6.75 -5.06 -0.66
CA ASP A 32 7.29 -5.40 0.65
C ASP A 32 8.50 -6.33 0.52
N LYS A 33 8.39 -7.38 -0.30
CA LYS A 33 9.49 -8.30 -0.59
C LYS A 33 10.68 -7.59 -1.21
N ALA A 34 10.44 -6.68 -2.17
CA ALA A 34 11.52 -5.93 -2.81
C ALA A 34 12.28 -5.07 -1.79
N ILE A 35 11.57 -4.40 -0.88
CA ILE A 35 12.18 -3.56 0.17
C ILE A 35 12.99 -4.39 1.16
N VAL A 36 12.39 -5.47 1.68
CA VAL A 36 13.03 -6.37 2.65
C VAL A 36 14.31 -7.00 2.08
N SER A 37 14.33 -7.27 0.77
CA SER A 37 15.49 -7.88 0.11
C SER A 37 16.67 -6.92 -0.10
N ILE A 38 16.52 -5.62 0.20
CA ILE A 38 17.60 -4.64 0.03
C ILE A 38 18.55 -4.73 1.23
N PRO A 39 19.85 -4.98 1.01
CA PRO A 39 20.86 -4.92 2.06
C PRO A 39 20.86 -3.56 2.77
N ARG A 40 21.00 -3.55 4.10
CA ARG A 40 20.88 -2.34 4.95
C ARG A 40 21.70 -1.16 4.40
N GLU A 41 22.93 -1.42 4.01
CA GLU A 41 23.89 -0.44 3.51
C GLU A 41 23.52 0.17 2.13
N LYS A 42 22.60 -0.47 1.39
CA LYS A 42 22.11 -0.02 0.08
C LYS A 42 20.74 0.64 0.13
N ARG A 43 20.17 0.84 1.32
CA ARG A 43 18.85 1.43 1.50
C ARG A 43 18.89 2.95 1.32
N THR A 44 17.99 3.43 0.48
CA THR A 44 17.86 4.84 0.09
C THR A 44 16.39 5.21 0.02
N PHE A 45 16.09 6.50 -0.06
CA PHE A 45 14.73 6.96 -0.32
C PHE A 45 14.12 6.33 -1.58
N GLN A 46 14.90 6.21 -2.66
CA GLN A 46 14.41 5.76 -3.97
C GLN A 46 14.01 4.28 -4.00
N ASN A 47 14.63 3.43 -3.17
CA ASN A 47 14.37 1.99 -3.17
C ASN A 47 13.65 1.50 -1.90
N VAL A 48 13.49 2.34 -0.87
CA VAL A 48 12.72 2.01 0.34
C VAL A 48 11.39 2.76 0.40
N ILE A 49 11.42 4.10 0.37
CA ILE A 49 10.21 4.92 0.60
C ILE A 49 9.40 5.13 -0.68
N LYS A 50 10.07 5.44 -1.79
CA LYS A 50 9.38 5.70 -3.06
C LYS A 50 8.53 4.51 -3.54
N PRO A 51 8.97 3.23 -3.44
CA PRO A 51 8.12 2.11 -3.81
C PRO A 51 6.84 2.02 -2.97
N LEU A 52 6.90 2.35 -1.67
CA LEU A 52 5.72 2.41 -0.80
C LEU A 52 4.74 3.49 -1.26
N LEU A 53 5.24 4.70 -1.55
CA LEU A 53 4.42 5.79 -2.07
C LEU A 53 3.74 5.43 -3.41
N VAL A 54 4.47 4.73 -4.29
CA VAL A 54 3.91 4.26 -5.56
C VAL A 54 2.83 3.21 -5.34
N TYR A 55 3.05 2.27 -4.41
CA TYR A 55 2.06 1.27 -4.03
C TYR A 55 0.80 1.93 -3.44
N ASP A 56 0.96 2.86 -2.49
CA ASP A 56 -0.15 3.56 -1.83
C ASP A 56 -0.96 4.42 -2.80
N HIS A 57 -0.28 5.09 -3.74
CA HIS A 57 -0.97 5.82 -4.82
C HIS A 57 -1.71 4.87 -5.76
N GLY A 58 -1.07 3.77 -6.16
CA GLY A 58 -1.65 2.77 -7.06
C GLY A 58 -2.86 2.04 -6.47
N SER A 59 -2.90 1.90 -5.14
CA SER A 59 -3.96 1.18 -4.44
C SER A 59 -5.27 1.97 -4.34
N GLN A 60 -5.24 3.30 -4.51
CA GLN A 60 -6.40 4.18 -4.38
C GLN A 60 -7.55 3.80 -5.33
N GLY A 61 -7.24 3.31 -6.53
CA GLY A 61 -8.26 2.91 -7.50
C GLY A 61 -9.05 1.68 -7.05
N ALA A 62 -8.36 0.68 -6.51
CA ALA A 62 -9.00 -0.52 -5.95
C ALA A 62 -9.80 -0.16 -4.69
N ASN A 63 -9.18 0.56 -3.75
CA ASN A 63 -9.83 1.02 -2.51
C ASN A 63 -11.11 1.81 -2.79
N GLY A 64 -11.02 2.82 -3.66
CA GLY A 64 -12.16 3.67 -4.00
C GLY A 64 -13.27 2.90 -4.73
N THR A 65 -12.91 2.01 -5.65
CA THR A 65 -13.87 1.19 -6.39
C THR A 65 -14.60 0.21 -5.47
N ILE A 66 -13.83 -0.64 -4.79
CA ILE A 66 -14.37 -1.73 -3.97
C ILE A 66 -15.11 -1.17 -2.76
N GLY A 67 -14.50 -0.23 -2.01
CA GLY A 67 -15.12 0.36 -0.84
C GLY A 67 -16.44 1.08 -1.12
N THR A 68 -16.57 1.66 -2.32
CA THR A 68 -17.83 2.30 -2.75
C THR A 68 -18.88 1.26 -3.14
N LEU A 69 -18.52 0.29 -3.98
CA LEU A 69 -19.47 -0.66 -4.56
C LEU A 69 -20.16 -1.55 -3.53
N ILE A 70 -19.51 -1.87 -2.41
CA ILE A 70 -20.11 -2.62 -1.29
C ILE A 70 -21.43 -1.96 -0.83
N ASN A 71 -21.47 -0.63 -0.81
CA ASN A 71 -22.55 0.13 -0.20
C ASN A 71 -23.59 0.63 -1.22
N VAL A 72 -23.16 0.90 -2.46
CA VAL A 72 -24.00 1.66 -3.42
C VAL A 72 -24.41 0.91 -4.67
N SER A 73 -23.79 -0.25 -4.97
CA SER A 73 -24.15 -0.99 -6.19
C SER A 73 -25.61 -1.48 -6.10
N PRO A 74 -26.43 -1.31 -7.14
CA PRO A 74 -27.79 -1.86 -7.17
C PRO A 74 -27.77 -3.39 -7.36
N VAL A 75 -26.70 -3.94 -7.96
CA VAL A 75 -26.56 -5.37 -8.26
C VAL A 75 -26.00 -6.10 -7.04
N LYS A 76 -26.71 -7.13 -6.55
CA LYS A 76 -26.36 -7.86 -5.34
C LYS A 76 -25.02 -8.58 -5.48
N GLU A 77 -24.82 -9.26 -6.61
CA GLU A 77 -23.62 -10.04 -6.92
C GLU A 77 -22.36 -9.15 -6.91
N VAL A 78 -22.50 -7.91 -7.38
CA VAL A 78 -21.43 -6.90 -7.33
C VAL A 78 -21.14 -6.47 -5.90
N ARG A 79 -22.16 -6.27 -5.05
CA ARG A 79 -21.95 -5.93 -3.63
C ARG A 79 -21.27 -7.07 -2.87
N ASP A 80 -21.74 -8.29 -3.08
CA ASP A 80 -21.20 -9.49 -2.43
C ASP A 80 -19.72 -9.69 -2.83
N ALA A 81 -19.41 -9.60 -4.12
CA ALA A 81 -18.04 -9.68 -4.62
C ALA A 81 -17.14 -8.55 -4.08
N ALA A 82 -17.66 -7.31 -4.00
CA ALA A 82 -16.92 -6.19 -3.43
C ALA A 82 -16.69 -6.38 -1.92
N ASN A 83 -17.63 -6.98 -1.20
CA ASN A 83 -17.48 -7.27 0.22
C ASN A 83 -16.40 -8.33 0.46
N GLU A 84 -16.42 -9.43 -0.28
CA GLU A 84 -15.37 -10.46 -0.23
C GLU A 84 -13.98 -9.89 -0.56
N ALA A 85 -13.90 -9.09 -1.63
CA ALA A 85 -12.69 -8.39 -2.03
C ALA A 85 -12.15 -7.47 -0.91
N SER A 86 -13.03 -6.72 -0.27
CA SER A 86 -12.70 -5.82 0.85
C SER A 86 -12.16 -6.58 2.06
N VAL A 87 -12.78 -7.72 2.40
CA VAL A 87 -12.31 -8.60 3.47
C VAL A 87 -10.89 -9.10 3.16
N ALA A 88 -10.65 -9.59 1.94
CA ALA A 88 -9.33 -10.07 1.54
C ALA A 88 -8.25 -8.96 1.58
N MET A 89 -8.58 -7.77 1.08
CA MET A 89 -7.68 -6.61 1.13
C MET A 89 -7.38 -6.16 2.56
N SER A 90 -8.39 -6.18 3.44
CA SER A 90 -8.26 -5.83 4.85
C SER A 90 -7.40 -6.85 5.60
N GLN A 91 -7.62 -8.15 5.38
CA GLN A 91 -6.80 -9.21 5.95
C GLN A 91 -5.33 -9.08 5.55
N TYR A 92 -5.06 -8.83 4.26
CA TYR A 92 -3.68 -8.57 3.82
C TYR A 92 -3.08 -7.33 4.49
N SER A 93 -3.82 -6.21 4.53
CA SER A 93 -3.34 -4.98 5.18
C SER A 93 -3.00 -5.20 6.65
N MET A 94 -3.79 -6.01 7.37
CA MET A 94 -3.50 -6.40 8.75
C MET A 94 -2.27 -7.30 8.87
N SER A 95 -2.12 -8.29 7.98
CA SER A 95 -0.93 -9.14 7.97
C SER A 95 0.35 -8.34 7.72
N ARG A 96 0.25 -7.25 6.95
CA ARG A 96 1.37 -6.36 6.65
C ARG A 96 1.82 -5.53 7.84
N LEU A 97 0.89 -5.11 8.72
CA LEU A 97 1.25 -4.33 9.92
C LEU A 97 2.12 -5.14 10.90
N VAL A 98 1.88 -6.45 11.00
CA VAL A 98 2.64 -7.36 11.88
C VAL A 98 3.89 -7.95 11.19
N GLN A 99 4.23 -7.48 9.99
CA GLN A 99 5.38 -7.97 9.25
C GLN A 99 6.68 -7.34 9.78
N ASN A 100 7.30 -8.01 10.75
CA ASN A 100 8.51 -7.56 11.44
C ASN A 100 9.67 -7.20 10.49
N ASP A 101 9.83 -7.92 9.38
CA ASP A 101 10.94 -7.69 8.44
C ASP A 101 10.81 -6.33 7.73
N LEU A 102 9.58 -5.95 7.35
CA LEU A 102 9.33 -4.67 6.69
C LEU A 102 9.50 -3.52 7.69
N TYR A 103 8.97 -3.67 8.92
CA TYR A 103 9.23 -2.71 9.99
C TYR A 103 10.73 -2.52 10.24
N THR A 104 11.47 -3.63 10.35
CA THR A 104 12.93 -3.62 10.55
C THR A 104 13.62 -2.87 9.41
N ALA A 105 13.28 -3.18 8.16
CA ALA A 105 13.87 -2.53 7.00
C ALA A 105 13.65 -1.01 7.00
N LEU A 106 12.44 -0.57 7.36
CA LEU A 106 12.07 0.84 7.44
C LEU A 106 12.73 1.55 8.63
N ASN A 107 12.80 0.89 9.79
CA ASN A 107 13.41 1.46 10.98
C ASN A 107 14.92 1.65 10.77
N GLU A 108 15.61 0.64 10.23
CA GLU A 108 17.04 0.72 9.92
C GLU A 108 17.34 1.82 8.87
N PHE A 109 16.50 1.94 7.83
CA PHE A 109 16.59 3.06 6.90
C PHE A 109 16.44 4.41 7.62
N ASN A 110 15.47 4.54 8.51
CA ASN A 110 15.18 5.75 9.27
C ASN A 110 16.31 6.12 10.25
N GLU A 111 16.94 5.14 10.89
CA GLU A 111 18.12 5.33 11.73
C GLU A 111 19.31 5.83 10.91
N ASP A 112 19.61 5.15 9.81
CA ASP A 112 20.84 5.39 9.07
C ASP A 112 20.77 6.73 8.31
N ARG A 113 19.60 7.11 7.77
CA ARG A 113 19.41 8.45 7.18
C ARG A 113 19.63 9.56 8.23
N LYS A 114 19.19 9.35 9.48
CA LYS A 114 19.33 10.34 10.56
C LYS A 114 20.78 10.50 10.96
N LYS A 115 21.55 9.40 11.02
CA LYS A 115 23.00 9.43 11.23
C LYS A 115 23.74 10.20 10.12
N ARG A 116 23.25 10.11 8.87
CA ARG A 116 23.76 10.88 7.73
C ARG A 116 23.22 12.31 7.65
N ASN A 117 22.38 12.72 8.60
CA ASN A 117 21.70 14.02 8.61
C ASN A 117 20.86 14.30 7.35
N GLU A 118 20.34 13.25 6.72
CA GLU A 118 19.42 13.34 5.58
C GLU A 118 18.01 13.71 6.07
N LYS A 119 17.52 14.84 5.58
CA LYS A 119 16.18 15.36 5.86
C LYS A 119 15.34 15.40 4.60
N TYR A 120 14.07 15.05 4.73
CA TYR A 120 13.10 15.15 3.65
C TYR A 120 12.07 16.24 3.95
N ASP A 121 11.21 16.53 2.97
CA ASP A 121 10.08 17.43 3.15
C ASP A 121 9.17 16.98 4.31
N PRO A 122 8.49 17.90 5.02
CA PRO A 122 7.69 17.57 6.20
C PRO A 122 6.67 16.44 5.98
N ASP A 123 6.03 16.39 4.80
CA ASP A 123 5.05 15.36 4.47
C ASP A 123 5.69 13.97 4.36
N ILE A 124 6.92 13.90 3.84
CA ILE A 124 7.68 12.66 3.74
C ILE A 124 8.17 12.21 5.11
N GLU A 125 8.64 13.14 5.94
CA GLU A 125 9.02 12.87 7.33
C GLU A 125 7.84 12.29 8.11
N LYS A 126 6.66 12.91 7.95
CA LYS A 126 5.41 12.40 8.53
C LYS A 126 5.05 11.03 7.99
N TYR A 127 5.12 10.82 6.68
CA TYR A 127 4.82 9.52 6.06
C TYR A 127 5.71 8.39 6.62
N ILE A 128 7.01 8.63 6.77
CA ILE A 128 7.95 7.66 7.35
C ILE A 128 7.55 7.37 8.81
N GLN A 129 7.26 8.40 9.60
CA GLN A 129 6.93 8.24 11.01
C GLN A 129 5.59 7.51 11.21
N ASP A 130 4.58 7.82 10.40
CA ASP A 130 3.27 7.17 10.47
C ASP A 130 3.40 5.68 10.15
N ASN A 131 4.13 5.31 9.08
CA ASN A 131 4.37 3.89 8.75
C ASN A 131 5.06 3.14 9.90
N LEU A 132 6.10 3.72 10.50
CA LEU A 132 6.78 3.09 11.64
C LEU A 132 5.87 2.95 12.86
N THR A 133 4.99 3.93 13.11
CA THR A 133 4.07 3.92 14.25
C THR A 133 2.96 2.90 14.05
N SER A 134 2.43 2.77 12.83
CA SER A 134 1.37 1.81 12.51
C SER A 134 1.83 0.34 12.52
N MET A 135 3.13 0.09 12.37
CA MET A 135 3.71 -1.26 12.32
C MET A 135 4.39 -1.69 13.64
N LYS A 136 4.42 -0.81 14.64
CA LYS A 136 5.00 -1.07 15.96
C LYS A 136 4.00 -1.79 16.87
#